data_AF-A0A7Y6PX85-F1
#
_entry.id   AF-A0A7Y6PX85-F1
#
_cell.length_a   1.000
_cell.length_b   1.000
_cell.length_c   1.000
_cell.angle_alpha   90.00
_cell.angle_beta   90.00
_cell.angle_gamma   90.00
#
_symmetry.space_group_name_H-M   'P 1'
#
loop_
_entity.id
_entity.type
_entity.pdbx_description
1 polymer ?
#
loop_
_entity_poly.entity_id
_entity_poly.type
_entity_poly.pdbx_seq_one_letter_code
_entity_poly.pdbx_strand_id
1 'polypeptide(L)'
;MTKTFAALLLLAATSAYADDIATPDPTPAADAAKQPEEKKAEVKTAAIEQPSTTESVHTTNEPNQTTKALEVGDVRFELHGYARMPLSAQGTPREPYLVDNDYYLSGFAYTRLYEPDWSELFFSAKHGNYKAEFGLFASLYSDYASARLENQLGVAQASVTAKHFLDHDPLTVQLGVFWDRFGYIEPYDTYVYGRTHQGGVKVSYDLPGGGRVQTGIGMHQAQLQQNLGLTPIAHVAAAYPVGPLELGAYALRTWTRDKRQLSPIQDGTMYVAGLDARYRLPQNRGTAYLAFGYYHMDHVLYLAPALEVMHSTGGRGLTENYLGLDASDDGSGQMYTLATDIKTNITDKIGARVFGMATWVRSPQVDEMDPLVNKDRRMYLKWGVEPSYKVLSKLYVSARFDRVVLDLYDSENSFRILSPRITFPLDTWGELFFMYSHYWYGDKVRLRPGQVPLETMPDSDVFKLQAQVVW
;
A
#
# COMPACT_ATOMS: atom_id res chain seq x y z
N MET A 1 25.47 36.87 8.16
CA MET A 1 24.98 37.42 6.88
C MET A 1 24.55 36.27 5.99
N THR A 2 23.26 36.26 5.70
CA THR A 2 22.45 35.39 4.84
C THR A 2 23.12 34.87 3.57
N LYS A 3 23.10 33.55 3.36
CA LYS A 3 23.06 32.93 2.03
C LYS A 3 22.05 31.79 2.01
N THR A 4 20.90 32.12 1.43
CA THR A 4 19.82 31.23 1.01
C THR A 4 20.31 30.40 -0.18
N PHE A 5 20.28 29.08 -0.10
CA PHE A 5 20.42 28.21 -1.28
C PHE A 5 19.02 27.75 -1.69
N ALA A 6 18.57 28.26 -2.83
CA ALA A 6 17.40 27.76 -3.54
C ALA A 6 17.85 26.58 -4.40
N ALA A 7 17.31 25.39 -4.15
CA ALA A 7 17.44 24.25 -5.05
C ALA A 7 16.35 24.36 -6.13
N LEU A 8 16.76 24.71 -7.34
CA LEU A 8 15.93 24.71 -8.54
C LEU A 8 16.26 23.42 -9.31
N LEU A 9 15.35 22.43 -9.30
CA LEU A 9 15.40 21.31 -10.24
C LEU A 9 14.70 21.76 -11.53
N LEU A 10 15.47 21.96 -12.60
CA LEU A 10 14.94 22.05 -13.97
C LEU A 10 15.44 20.85 -14.77
N LEU A 11 14.51 19.99 -15.18
CA LEU A 11 14.70 19.12 -16.34
C LEU A 11 14.48 19.97 -17.60
N ALA A 12 15.51 20.09 -18.44
CA ALA A 12 15.33 20.42 -19.85
C ALA A 12 16.47 19.83 -20.67
N ALA A 13 16.10 19.12 -21.73
CA ALA A 13 16.99 18.67 -22.80
C ALA A 13 17.61 19.87 -23.54
N THR A 14 18.89 19.80 -23.89
CA THR A 14 19.46 20.04 -25.24
C THR A 14 20.99 20.02 -25.22
N SER A 15 21.53 19.76 -26.41
CA SER A 15 22.90 19.48 -26.82
C SER A 15 23.97 20.54 -26.53
N ALA A 16 25.17 20.04 -26.23
CA ALA A 16 26.51 20.46 -26.67
C ALA A 16 26.85 21.97 -26.73
N TYR A 17 27.86 22.38 -25.96
CA TYR A 17 29.13 22.91 -26.48
C TYR A 17 30.18 22.95 -25.36
N ALA A 18 31.42 22.64 -25.73
CA ALA A 18 32.61 22.67 -24.90
C ALA A 18 33.08 24.12 -24.65
N ASP A 19 33.73 24.37 -23.51
CA ASP A 19 35.13 24.80 -23.48
C ASP A 19 35.67 24.91 -22.04
N ASP A 20 36.98 24.71 -21.98
CA ASP A 20 37.89 24.59 -20.84
C ASP A 20 37.82 25.71 -19.79
N ILE A 21 38.29 25.42 -18.57
CA ILE A 21 39.43 26.14 -17.93
C ILE A 21 39.83 25.48 -16.59
N ALA A 22 41.08 25.01 -16.60
CA ALA A 22 42.13 24.97 -15.57
C ALA A 22 41.86 24.58 -14.10
N THR A 23 42.51 23.48 -13.72
CA THR A 23 42.97 23.16 -12.37
C THR A 23 44.11 24.08 -11.89
N PRO A 24 44.26 24.23 -10.57
CA PRO A 24 45.60 24.06 -10.00
C PRO A 24 45.61 23.13 -8.77
N ASP A 25 46.62 22.27 -8.75
CA ASP A 25 47.10 21.41 -7.65
C ASP A 25 48.45 21.96 -7.16
N PRO A 26 49.09 21.42 -6.10
CA PRO A 26 48.67 21.23 -4.70
C PRO A 26 49.65 21.98 -3.75
N THR A 27 49.53 21.89 -2.41
CA THR A 27 50.41 21.18 -1.43
C THR A 27 50.53 22.02 -0.12
N PRO A 28 51.13 21.60 1.02
CA PRO A 28 50.83 20.50 1.98
C PRO A 28 50.57 20.94 3.46
N ALA A 29 50.01 19.98 4.22
CA ALA A 29 50.26 19.62 5.65
C ALA A 29 50.07 20.61 6.81
N ALA A 30 49.25 20.23 7.81
CA ALA A 30 49.74 19.70 9.12
C ALA A 30 48.60 19.49 10.15
N ASP A 31 48.79 18.43 10.94
CA ASP A 31 48.40 18.17 12.34
C ASP A 31 46.94 17.92 12.79
N ALA A 32 46.72 16.62 12.98
CA ALA A 32 46.03 15.94 14.07
C ALA A 32 45.64 16.75 15.33
N ALA A 33 44.33 16.76 15.60
CA ALA A 33 43.80 16.79 16.96
C ALA A 33 42.59 15.85 17.04
N LYS A 34 42.71 14.82 17.88
CA LYS A 34 41.64 13.88 18.24
C LYS A 34 40.52 14.64 18.94
N GLN A 35 39.32 14.69 18.34
CA GLN A 35 38.09 15.09 19.03
C GLN A 35 37.31 13.83 19.47
N PRO A 36 36.60 13.89 20.62
CA PRO A 36 35.89 12.74 21.17
C PRO A 36 34.68 12.38 20.30
N GLU A 37 34.44 11.08 20.09
CA GLU A 37 33.24 10.55 19.46
C GLU A 37 31.98 10.98 20.25
N GLU A 38 31.36 12.07 19.82
CA GLU A 38 29.95 12.34 20.11
C GLU A 38 29.13 11.25 19.41
N LYS A 39 28.54 10.35 20.20
CA LYS A 39 27.45 9.48 19.75
C LYS A 39 26.32 10.38 19.24
N LYS A 40 26.33 10.71 17.94
CA LYS A 40 25.18 11.28 17.25
C LYS A 40 24.01 10.34 17.47
N ALA A 41 23.01 10.82 18.21
CA ALA A 41 21.72 10.17 18.26
C ALA A 41 21.25 9.97 16.82
N GLU A 42 20.96 8.72 16.46
CA GLU A 42 20.45 8.35 15.15
C GLU A 42 19.15 9.13 14.92
N VAL A 43 19.21 10.13 14.06
CA VAL A 43 18.04 10.93 13.70
C VAL A 43 17.14 9.99 12.92
N LYS A 44 16.02 9.55 13.53
CA LYS A 44 15.01 8.73 12.84
C LYS A 44 14.50 9.52 11.62
N THR A 45 14.91 9.10 10.43
CA THR A 45 14.43 9.64 9.17
C THR A 45 12.94 9.33 9.01
N ALA A 46 12.19 10.28 8.47
CA ALA A 46 10.79 10.15 8.10
C ALA A 46 10.61 8.97 7.15
N ALA A 47 9.61 8.16 7.43
CA ALA A 47 9.35 6.95 6.69
C ALA A 47 8.41 7.27 5.51
N ILE A 48 8.96 7.28 4.29
CA ILE A 48 8.14 7.34 3.04
C ILE A 48 7.40 6.01 2.84
N GLU A 49 8.00 4.90 3.28
CA GLU A 49 7.43 3.56 3.26
C GLU A 49 6.92 3.21 4.67
N GLN A 50 5.75 2.57 4.77
CA GLN A 50 5.19 2.14 6.06
C GLN A 50 5.75 0.79 6.53
N PRO A 51 5.77 0.55 7.86
CA PRO A 51 6.05 -0.76 8.47
C PRO A 51 5.06 -1.85 8.03
N SER A 52 5.39 -3.11 8.31
CA SER A 52 4.63 -4.31 7.89
C SER A 52 3.14 -4.28 8.30
N THR A 53 2.33 -5.08 7.61
CA THR A 53 0.85 -5.23 7.65
C THR A 53 0.25 -5.66 9.00
N THR A 54 0.97 -5.44 10.10
CA THR A 54 0.89 -6.22 11.33
C THR A 54 0.54 -5.39 12.57
N GLU A 55 0.13 -4.12 12.40
CA GLU A 55 -0.31 -3.30 13.53
C GLU A 55 -1.79 -3.59 13.85
N SER A 56 -2.04 -4.72 14.52
CA SER A 56 -3.30 -4.90 15.23
C SER A 56 -3.48 -3.75 16.26
N VAL A 57 -4.73 -3.45 16.64
CA VAL A 57 -5.09 -2.31 17.53
C VAL A 57 -4.31 -2.31 18.86
N HIS A 58 -3.63 -3.40 19.17
CA HIS A 58 -2.68 -3.47 20.25
C HIS A 58 -1.31 -3.03 19.75
N THR A 59 -0.91 -1.82 20.17
CA THR A 59 0.50 -1.46 20.34
C THR A 59 1.12 -2.37 21.40
N THR A 60 1.25 -3.66 21.10
CA THR A 60 2.40 -4.42 21.56
C THR A 60 3.59 -3.63 21.05
N ASN A 61 4.51 -3.28 21.96
CA ASN A 61 5.82 -2.74 21.61
C ASN A 61 6.25 -3.33 20.29
N GLU A 62 6.70 -2.49 19.33
CA GLU A 62 7.37 -2.94 18.11
C GLU A 62 8.11 -4.23 18.49
N PRO A 63 7.80 -5.39 17.88
CA PRO A 63 8.60 -6.55 18.15
C PRO A 63 10.02 -6.04 17.91
N ASN A 64 10.84 -6.07 18.95
CA ASN A 64 12.27 -6.02 18.78
C ASN A 64 12.50 -7.22 17.87
N GLN A 65 12.44 -7.00 16.56
CA GLN A 65 12.84 -7.92 15.53
C GLN A 65 14.33 -8.03 15.77
N THR A 66 14.72 -8.83 16.76
CA THR A 66 15.96 -9.56 16.71
C THR A 66 15.81 -10.45 15.51
N THR A 67 16.03 -9.85 14.34
CA THR A 67 16.31 -10.53 13.10
C THR A 67 17.44 -11.46 13.44
N LYS A 68 17.13 -12.74 13.61
CA LYS A 68 18.15 -13.76 13.77
C LYS A 68 18.87 -13.80 12.43
N ALA A 69 19.91 -12.98 12.33
CA ALA A 69 20.76 -12.92 11.18
C ALA A 69 21.83 -14.00 11.31
N LEU A 70 22.16 -14.65 10.21
CA LEU A 70 23.29 -15.57 10.13
C LEU A 70 24.46 -14.80 9.52
N GLU A 71 25.53 -14.66 10.29
CA GLU A 71 26.78 -14.05 9.82
C GLU A 71 27.69 -15.15 9.26
N VAL A 72 28.08 -15.04 7.99
CA VAL A 72 29.07 -15.94 7.35
C VAL A 72 30.15 -15.08 6.72
N GLY A 73 31.32 -15.03 7.37
CA GLY A 73 32.39 -14.11 6.97
C GLY A 73 31.95 -12.66 7.19
N ASP A 74 31.95 -11.89 6.11
CA ASP A 74 31.55 -10.47 6.03
C ASP A 74 30.15 -10.29 5.40
N VAL A 75 29.39 -11.38 5.27
CA VAL A 75 28.03 -11.38 4.74
C VAL A 75 27.03 -11.72 5.83
N ARG A 76 26.04 -10.83 5.98
CA ARG A 76 24.90 -11.00 6.88
C ARG A 76 23.68 -11.48 6.11
N PHE A 77 23.19 -12.66 6.43
CA PHE A 77 21.96 -13.22 5.89
C PHE A 77 20.78 -12.95 6.82
N GLU A 78 19.65 -12.52 6.25
CA GLU A 78 18.42 -12.29 6.99
C GLU A 78 17.26 -12.99 6.30
N LEU A 79 16.36 -13.54 7.12
CA LEU A 79 15.10 -14.11 6.71
C LEU A 79 13.99 -13.34 7.44
N HIS A 80 13.03 -12.85 6.67
CA HIS A 80 11.85 -12.16 7.21
C HIS A 80 10.61 -12.71 6.52
N GLY A 81 9.47 -12.68 7.19
CA GLY A 81 8.24 -13.08 6.52
C GLY A 81 6.96 -12.72 7.25
N TYR A 82 5.88 -12.92 6.52
CA TYR A 82 4.51 -12.74 6.96
C TYR A 82 3.67 -13.88 6.42
N ALA A 83 2.79 -14.44 7.25
CA ALA A 83 1.77 -15.36 6.76
C ALA A 83 0.44 -15.14 7.49
N ARG A 84 -0.64 -15.14 6.73
CA ARG A 84 -2.02 -15.27 7.23
C ARG A 84 -2.62 -16.58 6.77
N MET A 85 -3.24 -17.27 7.71
CA MET A 85 -3.84 -18.60 7.54
C MET A 85 -5.26 -18.55 8.11
N PRO A 86 -6.22 -18.04 7.33
CA PRO A 86 -7.63 -18.00 7.70
C PRO A 86 -8.30 -19.36 7.46
N LEU A 87 -9.17 -19.71 8.39
CA LEU A 87 -10.23 -20.71 8.24
C LEU A 87 -11.55 -19.97 8.42
N SER A 88 -12.37 -19.97 7.39
CA SER A 88 -13.66 -19.30 7.43
C SER A 88 -14.78 -20.25 7.08
N ALA A 89 -15.87 -20.17 7.83
CA ALA A 89 -17.03 -21.02 7.63
C ALA A 89 -18.33 -20.25 7.90
N GLN A 90 -19.39 -20.69 7.22
CA GLN A 90 -20.77 -20.36 7.54
C GLN A 90 -21.40 -21.52 8.31
N GLY A 91 -22.66 -21.38 8.76
CA GLY A 91 -23.46 -22.49 9.30
C GLY A 91 -23.69 -23.66 8.33
N THR A 92 -23.34 -23.48 7.04
CA THR A 92 -23.22 -24.56 6.06
C THR A 92 -21.74 -24.74 5.68
N PRO A 93 -21.27 -25.97 5.40
CA PRO A 93 -19.85 -26.25 5.15
C PRO A 93 -19.41 -25.79 3.75
N ARG A 94 -19.44 -24.47 3.52
CA ARG A 94 -18.90 -23.79 2.33
C ARG A 94 -18.21 -22.49 2.71
N GLU A 95 -17.39 -21.97 1.80
CA GLU A 95 -16.88 -20.62 1.90
C GLU A 95 -18.03 -19.59 1.86
N PRO A 96 -17.93 -18.50 2.64
CA PRO A 96 -18.94 -17.46 2.65
C PRO A 96 -18.89 -16.62 1.37
N TYR A 97 -20.06 -16.30 0.85
CA TYR A 97 -20.27 -15.41 -0.27
C TYR A 97 -20.50 -14.00 0.25
N LEU A 98 -19.47 -13.17 0.15
CA LEU A 98 -19.50 -11.80 0.66
C LEU A 98 -19.22 -10.81 -0.47
N VAL A 99 -19.64 -9.58 -0.28
CA VAL A 99 -19.42 -8.49 -1.25
C VAL A 99 -18.04 -7.84 -1.13
N ASP A 100 -17.30 -8.18 -0.07
CA ASP A 100 -16.04 -7.55 0.32
C ASP A 100 -14.90 -8.56 0.58
N ASN A 101 -15.04 -9.81 0.11
CA ASN A 101 -14.08 -10.90 0.34
C ASN A 101 -12.93 -10.97 -0.66
N ASP A 102 -13.01 -10.28 -1.80
CA ASP A 102 -11.95 -10.26 -2.81
C ASP A 102 -11.26 -8.90 -2.84
N TYR A 103 -9.94 -8.89 -2.66
CA TYR A 103 -9.16 -7.66 -2.57
C TYR A 103 -9.25 -6.78 -3.82
N TYR A 104 -9.06 -7.34 -5.01
CA TYR A 104 -9.00 -6.54 -6.25
C TYR A 104 -10.36 -6.36 -6.87
N LEU A 105 -11.18 -7.39 -6.77
CA LEU A 105 -12.48 -7.38 -7.35
C LEU A 105 -13.35 -6.45 -6.48
N SER A 106 -13.36 -6.52 -5.15
CA SER A 106 -14.40 -5.81 -4.37
C SER A 106 -14.27 -4.29 -4.44
N GLY A 107 -13.12 -3.79 -4.92
CA GLY A 107 -12.86 -2.37 -5.09
C GLY A 107 -13.13 -1.63 -3.78
N PHE A 108 -13.93 -0.56 -3.86
CA PHE A 108 -14.26 0.23 -2.68
C PHE A 108 -14.98 -0.57 -1.58
N ALA A 109 -15.69 -1.66 -1.91
CA ALA A 109 -16.41 -2.47 -0.93
C ALA A 109 -15.49 -3.20 0.06
N TYR A 110 -14.23 -3.45 -0.28
CA TYR A 110 -13.32 -4.23 0.56
C TYR A 110 -13.12 -3.65 1.97
N THR A 111 -13.29 -4.48 3.01
CA THR A 111 -13.17 -4.08 4.43
C THR A 111 -12.05 -4.76 5.20
N ARG A 112 -11.27 -5.67 4.58
CA ARG A 112 -10.22 -6.47 5.24
C ARG A 112 -10.70 -7.40 6.37
N LEU A 113 -12.01 -7.55 6.59
CA LEU A 113 -12.54 -8.50 7.59
C LEU A 113 -12.36 -9.95 7.11
N TYR A 114 -12.60 -10.18 5.83
CA TYR A 114 -12.34 -11.43 5.15
C TYR A 114 -11.12 -11.29 4.24
N GLU A 115 -10.00 -11.84 4.69
CA GLU A 115 -8.76 -11.89 3.92
C GLU A 115 -8.54 -13.34 3.50
N PRO A 116 -8.22 -13.61 2.23
CA PRO A 116 -7.74 -14.93 1.84
C PRO A 116 -6.34 -15.18 2.42
N ASP A 117 -5.93 -16.44 2.39
CA ASP A 117 -4.59 -16.84 2.78
C ASP A 117 -3.51 -16.17 1.91
N TRP A 118 -2.40 -15.79 2.56
CA TRP A 118 -1.30 -15.07 1.93
C TRP A 118 -0.01 -15.30 2.71
N SER A 119 1.08 -15.51 2.00
CA SER A 119 2.43 -15.59 2.56
C SER A 119 3.42 -14.76 1.77
N GLU A 120 4.31 -14.09 2.48
CA GLU A 120 5.50 -13.43 1.95
C GLU A 120 6.73 -13.95 2.70
N LEU A 121 7.75 -14.35 1.95
CA LEU A 121 9.05 -14.73 2.49
C LEU A 121 10.14 -13.92 1.80
N PHE A 122 10.94 -13.22 2.59
CA PHE A 122 12.06 -12.40 2.11
C PHE A 122 13.37 -12.99 2.59
N PHE A 123 14.25 -13.26 1.63
CA PHE A 123 15.64 -13.60 1.87
C PHE A 123 16.50 -12.40 1.48
N SER A 124 17.41 -11.98 2.36
CA SER A 124 18.39 -10.95 2.01
C SER A 124 19.80 -11.30 2.44
N ALA A 125 20.76 -10.83 1.66
CA ALA A 125 22.18 -10.91 1.93
C ALA A 125 22.77 -9.50 1.91
N LYS A 126 23.43 -9.11 2.99
CA LYS A 126 24.08 -7.80 3.15
C LYS A 126 25.57 -7.98 3.21
N HIS A 127 26.30 -7.19 2.42
CA HIS A 127 27.76 -7.15 2.45
C HIS A 127 28.22 -5.71 2.24
N GLY A 128 28.91 -5.16 3.24
CA GLY A 128 29.27 -3.74 3.26
C GLY A 128 28.06 -2.83 3.05
N ASN A 129 28.11 -2.04 1.98
CA ASN A 129 27.08 -1.07 1.61
C ASN A 129 25.91 -1.67 0.78
N TYR A 130 26.02 -2.93 0.39
CA TYR A 130 25.08 -3.56 -0.54
C TYR A 130 24.14 -4.53 0.18
N LYS A 131 22.87 -4.55 -0.24
CA LYS A 131 21.86 -5.53 0.15
C LYS A 131 21.24 -6.13 -1.11
N ALA A 132 21.35 -7.44 -1.29
CA ALA A 132 20.55 -8.19 -2.25
C ALA A 132 19.31 -8.76 -1.52
N GLU A 133 18.14 -8.70 -2.13
CA GLU A 133 16.88 -9.18 -1.55
C GLU A 133 16.02 -9.91 -2.59
N PHE A 134 15.39 -11.00 -2.15
CA PHE A 134 14.48 -11.82 -2.94
C PHE A 134 13.18 -12.05 -2.14
N GLY A 135 12.04 -11.79 -2.77
CA GLY A 135 10.71 -11.98 -2.20
C GLY A 135 9.95 -13.11 -2.89
N LEU A 136 9.51 -14.10 -2.12
CA LEU A 136 8.69 -15.23 -2.56
C LEU A 136 7.28 -15.09 -2.01
N PHE A 137 6.28 -14.98 -2.89
CA PHE A 137 4.88 -14.76 -2.49
C PHE A 137 3.99 -15.94 -2.86
N ALA A 138 2.99 -16.19 -2.04
CA ALA A 138 2.00 -17.24 -2.26
C ALA A 138 0.63 -16.80 -1.78
N SER A 139 -0.41 -17.27 -2.47
CA SER A 139 -1.81 -17.14 -2.09
C SER A 139 -2.54 -18.44 -2.42
N LEU A 140 -3.74 -18.63 -1.87
CA LEU A 140 -4.63 -19.77 -2.17
C LEU A 140 -3.88 -21.12 -2.09
N TYR A 141 -3.37 -21.47 -0.90
CA TYR A 141 -2.49 -22.60 -0.63
C TYR A 141 -3.02 -23.91 -1.22
N SER A 142 -2.12 -24.57 -1.95
CA SER A 142 -2.43 -25.57 -2.98
C SER A 142 -3.06 -26.87 -2.50
N ASP A 143 -2.93 -27.27 -1.23
CA ASP A 143 -3.53 -28.55 -0.77
C ASP A 143 -4.87 -28.36 -0.07
N TYR A 144 -5.05 -27.24 0.64
CA TYR A 144 -6.28 -26.96 1.39
C TYR A 144 -7.45 -26.53 0.48
N ALA A 145 -7.18 -25.78 -0.60
CA ALA A 145 -8.22 -25.28 -1.51
C ALA A 145 -8.33 -26.12 -2.80
N SER A 146 -7.23 -26.29 -3.52
CA SER A 146 -7.03 -27.14 -4.71
C SER A 146 -5.62 -26.88 -5.26
N ALA A 147 -4.98 -27.86 -5.91
CA ALA A 147 -3.61 -27.73 -6.41
C ALA A 147 -3.54 -26.71 -7.56
N ARG A 148 -3.38 -25.43 -7.21
CA ARG A 148 -3.27 -24.29 -8.13
C ARG A 148 -1.84 -23.79 -8.16
N LEU A 149 -1.05 -24.34 -9.08
CA LEU A 149 0.37 -23.96 -9.24
C LEU A 149 0.50 -22.49 -9.65
N GLU A 150 -0.48 -21.96 -10.38
CA GLU A 150 -0.57 -20.56 -10.79
C GLU A 150 -0.65 -19.57 -9.61
N ASN A 151 -1.09 -20.01 -8.43
CA ASN A 151 -1.21 -19.17 -7.24
C ASN A 151 0.05 -19.17 -6.36
N GLN A 152 1.04 -20.00 -6.70
CA GLN A 152 2.36 -20.03 -6.08
C GLN A 152 3.28 -19.11 -6.89
N LEU A 153 3.25 -17.80 -6.56
CA LEU A 153 3.72 -16.70 -7.42
C LEU A 153 5.26 -16.64 -7.63
N GLY A 154 6.02 -17.62 -7.13
CA GLY A 154 7.47 -17.70 -7.32
C GLY A 154 8.21 -16.47 -6.77
N VAL A 155 9.29 -16.07 -7.44
CA VAL A 155 10.06 -14.85 -7.11
C VAL A 155 9.31 -13.63 -7.65
N ALA A 156 8.63 -12.91 -6.76
CA ALA A 156 7.86 -11.72 -7.08
C ALA A 156 8.70 -10.43 -6.98
N GLN A 157 9.75 -10.44 -6.14
CA GLN A 157 10.69 -9.33 -6.00
C GLN A 157 12.13 -9.84 -6.02
N ALA A 158 13.00 -9.06 -6.64
CA ALA A 158 14.44 -9.32 -6.69
C ALA A 158 15.16 -7.99 -6.91
N SER A 159 15.89 -7.51 -5.91
CA SER A 159 16.56 -6.20 -6.01
C SER A 159 17.90 -6.15 -5.31
N VAL A 160 18.71 -5.18 -5.72
CA VAL A 160 19.97 -4.81 -5.06
C VAL A 160 19.88 -3.36 -4.64
N THR A 161 20.23 -3.08 -3.39
CA THR A 161 20.28 -1.74 -2.80
C THR A 161 21.70 -1.39 -2.39
N ALA A 162 22.16 -0.19 -2.71
CA ALA A 162 23.37 0.44 -2.20
C ALA A 162 22.98 1.63 -1.31
N LYS A 163 23.29 1.61 -0.01
CA LYS A 163 22.82 2.64 0.96
C LYS A 163 23.59 3.96 0.93
N HIS A 164 24.85 3.91 0.54
CA HIS A 164 25.79 5.04 0.39
C HIS A 164 26.36 5.01 -1.03
N PHE A 165 25.51 5.20 -2.02
CA PHE A 165 25.91 5.08 -3.40
C PHE A 165 27.00 6.11 -3.73
N LEU A 166 28.11 5.66 -4.32
CA LEU A 166 29.31 6.47 -4.58
C LEU A 166 29.91 7.12 -3.31
N ASP A 167 29.85 6.42 -2.17
CA ASP A 167 30.33 6.89 -0.87
C ASP A 167 29.69 8.20 -0.38
N HIS A 168 28.55 8.56 -0.97
CA HIS A 168 27.73 9.68 -0.54
C HIS A 168 26.67 9.19 0.44
N ASP A 169 26.92 9.42 1.72
CA ASP A 169 25.86 9.49 2.73
C ASP A 169 25.18 10.86 2.57
N PRO A 170 23.87 10.98 2.22
CA PRO A 170 22.74 10.09 2.52
C PRO A 170 22.03 9.49 1.29
N LEU A 171 22.78 9.10 0.25
CA LEU A 171 22.23 8.68 -1.04
C LEU A 171 22.09 7.14 -1.14
N THR A 172 20.85 6.65 -1.20
CA THR A 172 20.53 5.24 -1.45
C THR A 172 20.05 5.01 -2.88
N VAL A 173 20.52 3.95 -3.53
CA VAL A 173 20.06 3.52 -4.87
C VAL A 173 19.60 2.07 -4.82
N GLN A 174 18.43 1.77 -5.38
CA GLN A 174 17.89 0.42 -5.53
C GLN A 174 17.62 0.13 -7.01
N LEU A 175 18.04 -1.06 -7.47
CA LEU A 175 17.84 -1.56 -8.84
C LEU A 175 17.23 -2.97 -8.78
N GLY A 176 16.22 -3.23 -9.61
CA GLY A 176 15.63 -4.56 -9.75
C GLY A 176 14.10 -4.51 -9.82
N VAL A 177 13.45 -5.58 -9.38
CA VAL A 177 11.99 -5.69 -9.24
C VAL A 177 11.61 -5.47 -7.79
N PHE A 178 10.86 -4.41 -7.52
CA PHE A 178 10.47 -3.99 -6.17
C PHE A 178 9.12 -3.26 -6.21
N TRP A 179 8.43 -3.26 -5.07
CA TRP A 179 7.12 -2.65 -4.93
C TRP A 179 7.15 -1.60 -3.83
N ASP A 180 7.03 -0.32 -4.21
CA ASP A 180 6.92 0.78 -3.26
C ASP A 180 5.46 0.95 -2.85
N ARG A 181 5.21 1.32 -1.59
CA ARG A 181 3.86 1.50 -1.04
C ARG A 181 3.69 2.93 -0.54
N PHE A 182 2.70 3.64 -1.06
CA PHE A 182 2.45 5.04 -0.74
C PHE A 182 1.02 5.28 -0.25
N GLY A 183 0.89 5.95 0.89
CA GLY A 183 -0.42 6.30 1.48
C GLY A 183 -1.20 5.09 1.99
N TYR A 184 -0.54 4.17 2.69
CA TYR A 184 -1.17 2.94 3.20
C TYR A 184 -2.21 3.23 4.30
N ILE A 185 -3.41 2.71 4.12
CA ILE A 185 -4.54 2.72 5.06
C ILE A 185 -4.77 1.29 5.52
N GLU A 186 -4.17 0.95 6.65
CA GLU A 186 -4.15 -0.41 7.17
C GLU A 186 -5.54 -1.04 7.46
N PRO A 187 -6.56 -0.34 8.01
CA PRO A 187 -7.86 -0.95 8.33
C PRO A 187 -8.54 -1.57 7.12
N TYR A 188 -8.24 -1.03 5.94
CA TYR A 188 -8.78 -1.46 4.66
C TYR A 188 -7.75 -2.15 3.78
N ASP A 189 -6.48 -2.24 4.19
CA ASP A 189 -5.38 -2.74 3.35
C ASP A 189 -5.37 -2.06 1.97
N THR A 190 -5.11 -0.76 1.90
CA THR A 190 -5.13 -0.05 0.61
C THR A 190 -4.17 1.11 0.55
N TYR A 191 -3.92 1.59 -0.66
CA TYR A 191 -2.97 2.65 -0.93
C TYR A 191 -3.68 3.84 -1.56
N VAL A 192 -3.62 4.99 -0.88
CA VAL A 192 -4.17 6.24 -1.40
C VAL A 192 -3.36 6.70 -2.61
N TYR A 193 -2.02 6.73 -2.54
CA TYR A 193 -1.22 7.20 -3.69
C TYR A 193 -0.74 6.05 -4.58
N GLY A 194 -0.62 4.87 -4.00
CA GLY A 194 -0.54 3.61 -4.73
C GLY A 194 0.59 2.69 -4.28
N ARG A 195 0.53 1.45 -4.76
CA ARG A 195 1.60 0.48 -4.69
C ARG A 195 2.17 0.25 -6.09
N THR A 196 3.47 0.45 -6.25
CA THR A 196 4.12 0.21 -7.55
C THR A 196 4.37 -1.28 -7.73
N HIS A 197 4.30 -1.73 -8.98
CA HIS A 197 4.66 -3.07 -9.40
C HIS A 197 5.60 -2.91 -10.59
N GLN A 198 6.91 -2.88 -10.36
CA GLN A 198 7.85 -2.45 -11.39
C GLN A 198 9.19 -3.18 -11.33
N GLY A 199 9.81 -3.35 -12.50
CA GLY A 199 11.26 -3.47 -12.65
C GLY A 199 11.85 -2.11 -12.99
N GLY A 200 12.86 -1.63 -12.26
CA GLY A 200 13.42 -0.29 -12.48
C GLY A 200 14.51 0.12 -11.51
N VAL A 201 14.67 1.44 -11.37
CA VAL A 201 15.63 2.09 -10.46
C VAL A 201 14.89 3.08 -9.57
N LYS A 202 15.33 3.15 -8.31
CA LYS A 202 14.87 4.11 -7.31
C LYS A 202 16.07 4.73 -6.61
N VAL A 203 15.97 6.02 -6.35
CA VAL A 203 16.96 6.80 -5.63
C VAL A 203 16.27 7.47 -4.45
N SER A 204 16.88 7.38 -3.27
CA SER A 204 16.39 8.01 -2.05
C SER A 204 17.50 8.82 -1.40
N TYR A 205 17.14 9.96 -0.83
CA TYR A 205 18.04 10.89 -0.18
C TYR A 205 17.48 11.30 1.17
N ASP A 206 18.24 11.10 2.25
CA ASP A 206 17.84 11.52 3.60
C ASP A 206 18.23 12.98 3.82
N LEU A 207 17.23 13.83 4.08
CA LEU A 207 17.42 15.25 4.29
C LEU A 207 17.90 15.54 5.72
N PRO A 208 18.71 16.58 5.92
CA PRO A 208 18.95 17.13 7.26
C PRO A 208 17.63 17.42 7.98
N GLY A 209 17.58 17.14 9.29
CA GLY A 209 16.34 17.27 10.08
C GLY A 209 15.43 16.03 10.02
N GLY A 210 15.86 14.96 9.35
CA GLY A 210 15.15 13.68 9.32
C GLY A 210 14.07 13.61 8.26
N GLY A 211 14.09 14.47 7.23
CA GLY A 211 13.22 14.28 6.06
C GLY A 211 13.77 13.20 5.11
N ARG A 212 12.97 12.78 4.15
CA ARG A 212 13.40 11.91 3.07
C ARG A 212 12.76 12.35 1.76
N VAL A 213 13.50 12.22 0.66
CA VAL A 213 12.98 12.34 -0.70
C VAL A 213 13.35 11.07 -1.46
N GLN A 214 12.43 10.59 -2.29
CA GLN A 214 12.60 9.43 -3.12
C GLN A 214 12.07 9.72 -4.53
N THR A 215 12.79 9.26 -5.54
CA THR A 215 12.33 9.28 -6.92
C THR A 215 12.66 7.95 -7.59
N GLY A 216 11.82 7.50 -8.51
CA GLY A 216 12.09 6.28 -9.25
C GLY A 216 11.50 6.30 -10.65
N ILE A 217 12.03 5.41 -11.48
CA ILE A 217 11.48 5.07 -12.79
C ILE A 217 11.56 3.56 -12.99
N GLY A 218 10.51 2.99 -13.53
CA GLY A 218 10.44 1.57 -13.83
C GLY A 218 9.41 1.26 -14.90
N MET A 219 9.19 -0.02 -15.11
CA MET A 219 8.19 -0.51 -16.04
C MET A 219 7.56 -1.81 -15.56
N HIS A 220 6.30 -2.00 -15.91
CA HIS A 220 5.60 -3.27 -15.82
C HIS A 220 5.49 -3.88 -17.22
N GLN A 221 5.73 -5.19 -17.32
CA GLN A 221 5.65 -5.92 -18.57
C GLN A 221 4.23 -5.87 -19.16
N ALA A 222 4.14 -5.83 -20.49
CA ALA A 222 2.88 -5.89 -21.22
C ALA A 222 2.14 -7.23 -20.97
N GLN A 223 0.82 -7.20 -20.94
CA GLN A 223 -0.04 -8.38 -20.91
C GLN A 223 -0.94 -8.38 -22.15
N LEU A 224 -0.37 -8.79 -23.28
CA LEU A 224 -0.99 -8.65 -24.60
C LEU A 224 -2.28 -9.47 -24.75
N GLN A 225 -2.39 -10.59 -24.05
CA GLN A 225 -3.62 -11.41 -24.03
C GLN A 225 -4.80 -10.68 -23.39
N GLN A 226 -4.53 -9.67 -22.56
CA GLN A 226 -5.53 -8.83 -21.89
C GLN A 226 -5.63 -7.44 -22.52
N ASN A 227 -4.95 -7.20 -23.65
CA ASN A 227 -4.82 -5.91 -24.31
C ASN A 227 -4.22 -4.82 -23.41
N LEU A 228 -3.22 -5.19 -22.60
CA LEU A 228 -2.48 -4.26 -21.75
C LEU A 228 -1.07 -4.05 -22.30
N GLY A 229 -0.72 -2.80 -22.56
CA GLY A 229 0.57 -2.42 -23.13
C GLY A 229 1.71 -2.41 -22.11
N LEU A 230 2.96 -2.40 -22.60
CA LEU A 230 4.11 -2.12 -21.74
C LEU A 230 3.88 -0.78 -21.04
N THR A 231 4.01 -0.78 -19.72
CA THR A 231 3.55 0.35 -18.91
C THR A 231 4.67 0.86 -18.02
N PRO A 232 5.39 1.91 -18.46
CA PRO A 232 6.29 2.65 -17.59
C PRO A 232 5.58 3.30 -16.40
N ILE A 233 6.37 3.54 -15.36
CA ILE A 233 5.97 4.29 -14.17
C ILE A 233 7.14 5.18 -13.73
N ALA A 234 6.82 6.38 -13.29
CA ALA A 234 7.76 7.28 -12.63
C ALA A 234 7.08 7.90 -11.40
N HIS A 235 7.84 8.10 -10.34
CA HIS A 235 7.33 8.63 -9.08
C HIS A 235 8.34 9.53 -8.38
N VAL A 236 7.80 10.47 -7.62
CA VAL A 236 8.49 11.26 -6.61
C VAL A 236 7.65 11.21 -5.34
N ALA A 237 8.30 10.97 -4.21
CA ALA A 237 7.71 10.99 -2.90
C ALA A 237 8.64 11.73 -1.93
N ALA A 238 8.10 12.52 -1.02
CA ALA A 238 8.87 13.21 -0.01
C ALA A 238 8.09 13.21 1.30
N ALA A 239 8.80 13.10 2.42
CA ALA A 239 8.23 13.24 3.76
C ALA A 239 9.17 14.06 4.63
N TYR A 240 8.62 14.93 5.48
CA TYR A 240 9.41 15.77 6.37
C TYR A 240 8.75 15.93 7.76
N PRO A 241 9.51 15.74 8.85
CA PRO A 241 8.98 15.92 10.20
C PRO A 241 8.98 17.40 10.60
N VAL A 242 7.85 17.88 11.13
CA VAL A 242 7.65 19.23 11.67
C VAL A 242 7.08 19.11 13.09
N GLY A 243 7.97 18.92 14.07
CA GLY A 243 7.60 18.70 15.46
C GLY A 243 6.82 17.38 15.64
N PRO A 244 5.58 17.39 16.16
CA PRO A 244 4.75 16.19 16.30
C PRO A 244 4.08 15.75 14.99
N LEU A 245 4.18 16.55 13.93
CA LEU A 245 3.63 16.28 12.61
C LEU A 245 4.72 15.71 11.69
N GLU A 246 4.33 14.83 10.79
CA GLU A 246 5.08 14.42 9.61
C GLU A 246 4.20 14.72 8.40
N LEU A 247 4.74 15.45 7.42
CA LEU A 247 4.02 15.85 6.21
C LEU A 247 4.61 15.12 5.01
N GLY A 248 3.75 14.48 4.22
CA GLY A 248 4.12 13.77 3.00
C GLY A 248 3.55 14.43 1.75
N ALA A 249 4.29 14.33 0.65
CA ALA A 249 3.87 14.75 -0.69
C ALA A 249 4.28 13.71 -1.73
N TYR A 250 3.37 13.41 -2.66
CA TYR A 250 3.49 12.29 -3.59
C TYR A 250 3.03 12.71 -4.98
N ALA A 251 3.78 12.29 -6.00
CA ALA A 251 3.42 12.45 -7.41
C ALA A 251 3.88 11.22 -8.19
N LEU A 252 2.94 10.54 -8.84
CA LEU A 252 3.18 9.35 -9.64
C LEU A 252 2.55 9.51 -11.01
N ARG A 253 3.21 8.94 -12.02
CA ARG A 253 2.70 8.85 -13.38
C ARG A 253 2.98 7.46 -13.91
N THR A 254 1.96 6.85 -14.49
CA THR A 254 2.12 5.65 -15.31
C THR A 254 1.47 5.86 -16.67
N TRP A 255 2.02 5.28 -17.72
CA TRP A 255 1.54 5.48 -19.08
C TRP A 255 1.84 4.27 -19.95
N THR A 256 1.13 4.15 -21.07
CA THR A 256 1.51 3.24 -22.16
C THR A 256 1.44 3.97 -23.49
N ARG A 257 2.36 3.62 -24.39
CA ARG A 257 2.39 4.05 -25.81
C ARG A 257 2.61 2.84 -26.73
N ASP A 258 2.30 1.63 -26.24
CA ASP A 258 2.60 0.35 -26.87
C ASP A 258 1.51 -0.06 -27.88
N LYS A 259 1.25 0.80 -28.86
CA LYS A 259 0.29 0.49 -29.95
C LYS A 259 0.84 -0.62 -30.83
N ARG A 260 0.03 -1.64 -31.13
CA ARG A 260 0.42 -2.78 -31.97
C ARG A 260 -0.61 -3.06 -33.04
N GLN A 261 -0.14 -3.50 -34.21
CA GLN A 261 -0.96 -3.65 -35.43
C GLN A 261 -2.13 -4.64 -35.30
N LEU A 262 -2.10 -5.54 -34.32
CA LEU A 262 -3.10 -6.60 -34.11
C LEU A 262 -3.63 -6.65 -32.66
N SER A 263 -3.41 -5.58 -31.89
CA SER A 263 -3.94 -5.46 -30.53
C SER A 263 -4.68 -4.13 -30.40
N PRO A 264 -5.85 -4.09 -29.75
CA PRO A 264 -6.60 -2.86 -29.54
C PRO A 264 -5.94 -1.91 -28.52
N ILE A 265 -4.70 -2.17 -28.09
CA ILE A 265 -3.98 -1.30 -27.16
C ILE A 265 -3.87 0.12 -27.73
N GLN A 266 -4.38 1.08 -26.97
CA GLN A 266 -4.25 2.50 -27.25
C GLN A 266 -3.24 3.15 -26.29
N ASP A 267 -2.99 4.44 -26.52
CA ASP A 267 -2.23 5.23 -25.57
C ASP A 267 -3.08 5.45 -24.32
N GLY A 268 -2.49 5.24 -23.15
CA GLY A 268 -3.16 5.46 -21.87
C GLY A 268 -2.24 6.16 -20.88
N THR A 269 -2.78 6.88 -19.92
CA THR A 269 -2.01 7.54 -18.87
C THR A 269 -2.82 7.67 -17.59
N MET A 270 -2.17 7.48 -16.45
CA MET A 270 -2.69 7.79 -15.13
C MET A 270 -1.69 8.65 -14.36
N TYR A 271 -2.19 9.74 -13.78
CA TYR A 271 -1.45 10.58 -12.84
C TYR A 271 -2.09 10.48 -11.47
N VAL A 272 -1.26 10.36 -10.43
CA VAL A 272 -1.67 10.39 -9.03
C VAL A 272 -0.86 11.47 -8.32
N ALA A 273 -1.53 12.35 -7.59
CA ALA A 273 -0.89 13.34 -6.74
C ALA A 273 -1.55 13.34 -5.36
N GLY A 274 -0.80 13.59 -4.30
CA GLY A 274 -1.39 13.59 -2.98
C GLY A 274 -0.51 14.16 -1.88
N LEU A 275 -1.16 14.43 -0.75
CA LEU A 275 -0.58 14.99 0.46
C LEU A 275 -1.13 14.24 1.67
N ASP A 276 -0.26 13.89 2.62
CA ASP A 276 -0.70 13.41 3.93
C ASP A 276 -0.06 14.15 5.10
N ALA A 277 -0.68 13.94 6.24
CA ALA A 277 -0.15 14.32 7.54
C ALA A 277 -0.31 13.16 8.51
N ARG A 278 0.75 12.87 9.26
CA ARG A 278 0.74 11.98 10.41
C ARG A 278 1.05 12.78 11.67
N TYR A 279 0.15 12.74 12.63
CA TYR A 279 0.30 13.39 13.93
C TYR A 279 0.52 12.35 15.02
N ARG A 280 1.59 12.51 15.81
CA ARG A 280 1.81 11.71 17.02
C ARG A 280 1.04 12.34 18.17
N LEU A 281 0.08 11.61 18.74
CA LEU A 281 -0.71 12.09 19.87
C LEU A 281 0.20 12.32 21.10
N PRO A 282 -0.06 13.36 21.91
CA PRO A 282 0.70 13.62 23.12
C PRO A 282 0.76 12.41 24.06
N GLN A 283 1.82 12.35 24.88
CA GLN A 283 2.04 11.27 25.85
C GLN A 283 2.11 9.87 25.20
N ASN A 284 2.48 9.79 23.92
CA ASN A 284 2.53 8.55 23.13
C ASN A 284 1.20 7.76 23.14
N ARG A 285 0.07 8.47 23.19
CA ARG A 285 -1.24 7.82 23.21
C ARG A 285 -1.65 7.20 21.88
N GLY A 286 -0.92 7.45 20.80
CA GLY A 286 -1.20 6.86 19.49
C GLY A 286 -0.92 7.83 18.36
N THR A 287 -1.62 7.66 17.24
CA THR A 287 -1.37 8.39 15.99
C THR A 287 -2.68 8.77 15.30
N ALA A 288 -2.65 9.88 14.58
CA ALA A 288 -3.70 10.27 13.65
C ALA A 288 -3.08 10.46 12.27
N TYR A 289 -3.71 9.88 11.25
CA TYR A 289 -3.31 9.96 9.85
C TYR A 289 -4.45 10.56 9.03
N LEU A 290 -4.10 11.47 8.12
CA LEU A 290 -5.01 12.07 7.16
C LEU A 290 -4.32 12.14 5.80
N ALA A 291 -4.99 11.67 4.76
CA ALA A 291 -4.46 11.61 3.40
C ALA A 291 -5.47 12.17 2.40
N PHE A 292 -4.98 12.93 1.43
CA PHE A 292 -5.74 13.42 0.28
C PHE A 292 -5.05 13.03 -1.01
N GLY A 293 -5.78 12.36 -1.92
CA GLY A 293 -5.30 11.93 -3.23
C GLY A 293 -6.16 12.48 -4.38
N TYR A 294 -5.51 12.85 -5.47
CA TYR A 294 -6.10 13.22 -6.75
C TYR A 294 -5.59 12.29 -7.83
N TYR A 295 -6.49 11.85 -8.71
CA TYR A 295 -6.20 10.93 -9.80
C TYR A 295 -6.76 11.49 -11.09
N HIS A 296 -5.95 11.49 -12.13
CA HIS A 296 -6.37 11.82 -13.49
C HIS A 296 -6.04 10.65 -14.40
N MET A 297 -7.05 10.17 -15.11
CA MET A 297 -7.01 8.92 -15.85
C MET A 297 -7.49 9.17 -17.27
N ASP A 298 -6.72 8.68 -18.23
CA ASP A 298 -6.96 8.80 -19.67
C ASP A 298 -6.71 7.43 -20.29
N HIS A 299 -7.78 6.77 -20.76
CA HIS A 299 -7.77 5.45 -21.37
C HIS A 299 -7.01 4.40 -20.55
N VAL A 300 -7.24 4.35 -19.23
CA VAL A 300 -6.44 3.49 -18.33
C VAL A 300 -6.67 2.01 -18.55
N LEU A 301 -7.74 1.60 -19.24
CA LEU A 301 -8.03 0.20 -19.56
C LEU A 301 -6.85 -0.52 -20.24
N TYR A 302 -5.96 0.22 -20.93
CA TYR A 302 -4.80 -0.33 -21.64
C TYR A 302 -3.51 -0.37 -20.82
N LEU A 303 -3.51 0.17 -19.59
CA LEU A 303 -2.35 0.15 -18.70
C LEU A 303 -2.20 -1.25 -18.07
N ALA A 304 -1.02 -1.83 -18.22
CA ALA A 304 -0.61 -2.97 -17.40
C ALA A 304 -0.54 -2.55 -15.92
N PRO A 305 -0.67 -3.48 -14.97
CA PRO A 305 -0.84 -3.18 -13.54
C PRO A 305 0.46 -2.70 -12.86
N ALA A 306 1.04 -1.60 -13.34
CA ALA A 306 2.24 -0.98 -12.79
C ALA A 306 1.98 -0.19 -11.51
N LEU A 307 0.75 0.27 -11.31
CA LEU A 307 0.33 1.09 -10.17
C LEU A 307 -1.03 0.62 -9.67
N GLU A 308 -1.03 0.04 -8.48
CA GLU A 308 -2.23 -0.37 -7.76
C GLU A 308 -2.70 0.77 -6.85
N VAL A 309 -3.99 1.09 -6.88
CA VAL A 309 -4.60 2.13 -6.02
C VAL A 309 -6.00 1.69 -5.62
N MET A 310 -6.43 2.04 -4.40
CA MET A 310 -7.83 1.93 -3.99
C MET A 310 -8.47 0.56 -4.29
N HIS A 311 -7.79 -0.53 -3.87
CA HIS A 311 -8.25 -1.93 -4.08
C HIS A 311 -8.35 -2.34 -5.55
N SER A 312 -7.57 -1.72 -6.43
CA SER A 312 -7.56 -2.01 -7.86
C SER A 312 -6.12 -2.20 -8.33
N THR A 313 -5.85 -3.28 -9.08
CA THR A 313 -4.53 -3.58 -9.68
C THR A 313 -4.01 -2.52 -10.65
N GLY A 314 -4.76 -1.44 -10.88
CA GLY A 314 -4.51 -0.49 -11.95
C GLY A 314 -5.20 -0.91 -13.25
N GLY A 315 -5.16 -0.02 -14.23
CA GLY A 315 -5.76 -0.21 -15.54
C GLY A 315 -7.19 -0.74 -15.51
N ARG A 316 -7.42 -1.95 -16.06
CA ARG A 316 -8.74 -2.61 -16.08
C ARG A 316 -9.43 -2.66 -14.71
N GLY A 317 -8.70 -2.94 -13.63
CA GLY A 317 -9.29 -3.02 -12.29
C GLY A 317 -9.88 -1.68 -11.83
N LEU A 318 -9.21 -0.56 -12.16
CA LEU A 318 -9.73 0.78 -11.87
C LEU A 318 -10.96 1.10 -12.72
N THR A 319 -10.91 0.71 -14.00
CA THR A 319 -12.03 0.86 -14.92
C THR A 319 -13.26 0.13 -14.39
N GLU A 320 -13.14 -1.13 -13.99
CA GLU A 320 -14.25 -1.93 -13.48
C GLU A 320 -14.80 -1.43 -12.13
N ASN A 321 -13.91 -1.04 -11.21
CA ASN A 321 -14.31 -0.67 -9.85
C ASN A 321 -14.88 0.74 -9.74
N TYR A 322 -14.39 1.69 -10.55
CA TYR A 322 -14.70 3.12 -10.39
C TYR A 322 -15.25 3.78 -11.66
N LEU A 323 -14.69 3.53 -12.84
CA LEU A 323 -14.97 4.34 -14.03
C LEU A 323 -16.08 3.76 -14.93
N GLY A 324 -16.34 2.46 -14.87
CA GLY A 324 -17.26 1.73 -15.74
C GLY A 324 -16.59 1.20 -17.01
N LEU A 325 -17.17 0.17 -17.64
CA LEU A 325 -16.60 -0.51 -18.82
C LEU A 325 -17.21 -0.09 -20.16
N ASP A 326 -18.41 0.49 -20.17
CA ASP A 326 -19.19 0.61 -21.41
C ASP A 326 -18.97 1.96 -22.10
N ALA A 327 -19.36 3.04 -21.42
CA ALA A 327 -19.34 4.40 -21.94
C ALA A 327 -18.34 5.28 -21.18
N SER A 328 -17.26 4.69 -20.67
CA SER A 328 -16.25 5.37 -19.84
C SER A 328 -15.07 5.93 -20.62
N ASP A 329 -15.13 5.89 -21.96
CA ASP A 329 -14.01 6.28 -22.83
C ASP A 329 -12.72 5.52 -22.45
N ASP A 330 -12.84 4.19 -22.47
CA ASP A 330 -11.78 3.23 -22.10
C ASP A 330 -11.19 3.44 -20.70
N GLY A 331 -12.02 3.85 -19.73
CA GLY A 331 -11.60 4.15 -18.37
C GLY A 331 -10.91 5.50 -18.24
N SER A 332 -11.45 6.53 -18.88
CA SER A 332 -11.06 7.92 -18.64
C SER A 332 -11.86 8.50 -17.48
N GLY A 333 -11.26 9.43 -16.73
CA GLY A 333 -11.95 10.06 -15.61
C GLY A 333 -11.03 10.72 -14.57
N GLN A 334 -11.63 11.09 -13.45
CA GLN A 334 -10.94 11.66 -12.31
C GLN A 334 -11.46 11.07 -11.02
N MET A 335 -10.59 10.99 -10.02
CA MET A 335 -10.97 10.63 -8.66
C MET A 335 -10.38 11.61 -7.66
N TYR A 336 -11.05 11.76 -6.53
CA TYR A 336 -10.59 12.52 -5.37
C TYR A 336 -10.83 11.67 -4.14
N THR A 337 -9.81 11.37 -3.38
CA THR A 337 -9.90 10.51 -2.19
C THR A 337 -9.46 11.28 -0.95
N LEU A 338 -10.24 11.16 0.12
CA LEU A 338 -9.87 11.56 1.47
C LEU A 338 -9.87 10.30 2.34
N ALA A 339 -8.81 10.06 3.11
CA ALA A 339 -8.72 8.91 4.00
C ALA A 339 -8.15 9.30 5.37
N THR A 340 -8.55 8.57 6.41
CA THR A 340 -8.07 8.78 7.77
C THR A 340 -7.94 7.48 8.54
N ASP A 341 -6.98 7.43 9.45
CA ASP A 341 -6.79 6.37 10.42
C ASP A 341 -6.25 6.96 11.73
N ILE A 342 -7.03 6.80 12.79
CA ILE A 342 -6.73 7.36 14.11
C ILE A 342 -6.70 6.20 15.10
N LYS A 343 -5.54 5.96 15.70
CA LYS A 343 -5.31 4.97 16.75
C LYS A 343 -5.07 5.69 18.07
N THR A 344 -5.78 5.32 19.13
CA THR A 344 -5.57 5.90 20.45
C THR A 344 -5.71 4.90 21.59
N ASN A 345 -4.80 4.98 22.55
CA ASN A 345 -4.88 4.35 23.86
C ASN A 345 -5.56 5.35 24.81
N ILE A 346 -6.76 4.99 25.28
CA ILE A 346 -7.54 5.79 26.24
C ILE A 346 -7.00 5.53 27.65
N THR A 347 -6.68 4.28 27.94
CA THR A 347 -5.99 3.81 29.16
C THR A 347 -5.00 2.71 28.79
N ASP A 348 -4.25 2.19 29.76
CA ASP A 348 -3.34 1.04 29.56
C ASP A 348 -4.06 -0.25 29.12
N LYS A 349 -5.39 -0.29 29.25
CA LYS A 349 -6.22 -1.46 28.89
C LYS A 349 -7.23 -1.19 27.78
N ILE A 350 -7.57 0.07 27.51
CA ILE A 350 -8.62 0.44 26.56
C ILE A 350 -7.98 1.18 25.38
N GLY A 351 -8.14 0.61 24.20
CA GLY A 351 -7.77 1.23 22.93
C GLY A 351 -9.01 1.53 22.09
N ALA A 352 -8.86 2.44 21.14
CA ALA A 352 -9.86 2.69 20.10
C ALA A 352 -9.17 3.04 18.79
N ARG A 353 -9.78 2.60 17.69
CA ARG A 353 -9.40 3.00 16.33
C ARG A 353 -10.61 3.60 15.61
N VAL A 354 -10.42 4.70 14.92
CA VAL A 354 -11.42 5.32 14.04
C VAL A 354 -10.78 5.50 12.68
N PHE A 355 -11.45 5.04 11.63
CA PHE A 355 -10.88 5.06 10.29
C PHE A 355 -11.97 5.29 9.25
N GLY A 356 -11.58 5.78 8.09
CA GLY A 356 -12.53 6.03 7.02
C GLY A 356 -11.89 6.50 5.73
N MET A 357 -12.68 6.47 4.68
CA MET A 357 -12.29 6.80 3.32
C MET A 357 -13.51 7.29 2.56
N ALA A 358 -13.35 8.37 1.82
CA ALA A 358 -14.35 8.90 0.91
C ALA A 358 -13.70 9.12 -0.45
N THR A 359 -14.37 8.72 -1.52
CA THR A 359 -13.86 8.85 -2.88
C THR A 359 -14.95 9.40 -3.79
N TRP A 360 -14.67 10.55 -4.41
CA TRP A 360 -15.53 11.12 -5.43
C TRP A 360 -15.00 10.79 -6.82
N VAL A 361 -15.87 10.31 -7.70
CA VAL A 361 -15.51 9.86 -9.04
C VAL A 361 -16.22 10.71 -10.09
N ARG A 362 -15.46 11.05 -11.14
CA ARG A 362 -15.94 11.66 -12.38
C ARG A 362 -15.58 10.72 -13.51
N SER A 363 -16.58 10.26 -14.25
CA SER A 363 -16.43 9.35 -15.39
C SER A 363 -17.32 9.83 -16.54
N PRO A 364 -16.92 9.63 -17.81
CA PRO A 364 -17.81 9.80 -18.95
C PRO A 364 -19.04 8.86 -18.96
N GLN A 365 -19.00 7.76 -18.19
CA GLN A 365 -20.12 6.81 -18.11
C GLN A 365 -21.27 7.40 -17.27
N VAL A 366 -22.18 8.06 -17.96
CA VAL A 366 -23.39 8.70 -17.40
C VAL A 366 -24.63 7.88 -17.76
N ASP A 367 -25.41 7.54 -16.74
CA ASP A 367 -26.79 7.05 -16.89
C ASP A 367 -27.68 7.73 -15.86
N GLU A 368 -28.51 8.69 -16.29
CA GLU A 368 -29.35 9.46 -15.36
C GLU A 368 -30.50 8.64 -14.77
N MET A 369 -30.83 7.50 -15.38
CA MET A 369 -31.99 6.67 -15.02
C MET A 369 -31.59 5.49 -14.13
N ASP A 370 -30.35 5.00 -14.22
CA ASP A 370 -29.84 3.90 -13.40
C ASP A 370 -28.55 4.29 -12.63
N PRO A 371 -28.67 4.61 -11.32
CA PRO A 371 -27.53 4.90 -10.45
C PRO A 371 -26.51 3.76 -10.31
N LEU A 372 -26.88 2.50 -10.58
CA LEU A 372 -25.95 1.37 -10.52
C LEU A 372 -24.98 1.38 -11.70
N VAL A 373 -25.48 1.77 -12.88
CA VAL A 373 -24.72 1.90 -14.13
C VAL A 373 -23.94 3.22 -14.16
N ASN A 374 -24.51 4.30 -13.64
CA ASN A 374 -23.85 5.60 -13.58
C ASN A 374 -22.55 5.56 -12.75
N LYS A 375 -21.47 6.07 -13.32
CA LYS A 375 -20.17 6.24 -12.65
C LYS A 375 -19.74 7.70 -12.52
N ASP A 376 -20.49 8.63 -13.12
CA ASP A 376 -20.23 10.06 -12.95
C ASP A 376 -20.80 10.59 -11.63
N ARG A 377 -20.08 11.55 -11.03
CA ARG A 377 -20.41 12.23 -9.76
C ARG A 377 -20.64 11.29 -8.58
N ARG A 378 -20.19 10.05 -8.68
CA ARG A 378 -20.43 9.03 -7.67
C ARG A 378 -19.57 9.30 -6.45
N MET A 379 -20.18 9.29 -5.26
CA MET A 379 -19.46 9.48 -4.00
C MET A 379 -19.52 8.19 -3.19
N TYR A 380 -18.36 7.57 -3.03
CA TYR A 380 -18.16 6.40 -2.20
C TYR A 380 -17.76 6.84 -0.79
N LEU A 381 -18.30 6.18 0.23
CA LEU A 381 -17.96 6.45 1.62
C LEU A 381 -17.87 5.15 2.41
N LYS A 382 -16.75 4.92 3.10
CA LYS A 382 -16.66 3.89 4.13
C LYS A 382 -16.00 4.42 5.38
N TRP A 383 -16.46 3.96 6.52
CA TRP A 383 -15.86 4.30 7.81
C TRP A 383 -16.07 3.17 8.79
N GLY A 384 -15.24 3.14 9.82
CA GLY A 384 -15.36 2.19 10.89
C GLY A 384 -14.76 2.66 12.20
N VAL A 385 -15.12 1.93 13.25
CA VAL A 385 -14.65 2.14 14.60
C VAL A 385 -14.37 0.79 15.25
N GLU A 386 -13.28 0.71 16.00
CA GLU A 386 -12.87 -0.51 16.70
C GLU A 386 -12.39 -0.18 18.12
N PRO A 387 -13.28 -0.17 19.12
CA PRO A 387 -12.88 -0.26 20.51
C PRO A 387 -12.23 -1.61 20.81
N SER A 388 -11.21 -1.60 21.67
CA SER A 388 -10.52 -2.81 22.13
C SER A 388 -10.22 -2.75 23.62
N TYR A 389 -10.19 -3.92 24.25
CA TYR A 389 -9.94 -4.08 25.68
C TYR A 389 -8.97 -5.23 25.97
N LYS A 390 -7.94 -4.94 26.76
CA LYS A 390 -7.00 -5.92 27.30
C LYS A 390 -7.58 -6.58 28.54
N VAL A 391 -8.11 -7.78 28.37
CA VAL A 391 -8.72 -8.58 29.46
C VAL A 391 -7.61 -9.15 30.34
N LEU A 392 -6.63 -9.81 29.74
CA LEU A 392 -5.43 -10.37 30.38
C LEU A 392 -4.19 -10.02 29.56
N SER A 393 -2.99 -10.34 30.06
CA SER A 393 -1.73 -10.09 29.32
C SER A 393 -1.69 -10.74 27.93
N LYS A 394 -2.33 -11.90 27.77
CA LYS A 394 -2.39 -12.70 26.52
C LYS A 394 -3.83 -12.87 25.99
N LEU A 395 -4.76 -11.99 26.38
CA LEU A 395 -6.15 -12.06 25.94
C LEU A 395 -6.71 -10.66 25.70
N TYR A 396 -7.14 -10.43 24.48
CA TYR A 396 -7.75 -9.18 24.05
C TYR A 396 -9.11 -9.43 23.42
N VAL A 397 -10.00 -8.45 23.57
CA VAL A 397 -11.29 -8.43 22.89
C VAL A 397 -11.44 -7.11 22.14
N SER A 398 -11.98 -7.14 20.93
CA SER A 398 -12.37 -5.96 20.18
C SER A 398 -13.72 -6.15 19.52
N ALA A 399 -14.35 -5.05 19.14
CA ALA A 399 -15.56 -5.08 18.33
C ALA A 399 -15.42 -4.03 17.24
N ARG A 400 -15.30 -4.48 15.99
CA ARG A 400 -15.18 -3.58 14.84
C ARG A 400 -16.54 -3.38 14.21
N PHE A 401 -16.90 -2.12 13.94
CA PHE A 401 -18.05 -1.77 13.13
C PHE A 401 -17.59 -1.10 11.85
N ASP A 402 -18.12 -1.52 10.71
CA ASP A 402 -17.90 -0.90 9.40
C ASP A 402 -19.23 -0.47 8.79
N ARG A 403 -19.23 0.68 8.13
CA ARG A 403 -20.30 1.14 7.24
C ARG A 403 -19.69 1.42 5.88
N VAL A 404 -20.22 0.78 4.84
CA VAL A 404 -19.77 0.97 3.46
C VAL A 404 -20.95 1.40 2.61
N VAL A 405 -20.81 2.53 1.93
CA VAL A 405 -21.80 3.12 1.03
C VAL A 405 -21.14 3.26 -0.33
N LEU A 406 -21.62 2.50 -1.32
CA LEU A 406 -21.04 2.45 -2.65
C LEU A 406 -21.53 3.58 -3.55
N ASP A 407 -22.58 4.28 -3.14
CA ASP A 407 -23.00 5.56 -3.68
C ASP A 407 -23.81 6.33 -2.63
N LEU A 408 -23.35 7.49 -2.17
CA LEU A 408 -24.08 8.31 -1.20
C LEU A 408 -25.45 8.78 -1.71
N TYR A 409 -25.65 8.84 -3.03
CA TYR A 409 -26.94 9.19 -3.62
C TYR A 409 -27.89 7.99 -3.74
N ASP A 410 -27.39 6.76 -3.55
CA ASP A 410 -28.17 5.53 -3.53
C ASP A 410 -27.84 4.69 -2.29
N SER A 411 -28.34 5.14 -1.13
CA SER A 411 -28.01 4.52 0.16
C SER A 411 -28.49 3.08 0.31
N GLU A 412 -29.38 2.58 -0.55
CA GLU A 412 -29.76 1.15 -0.59
C GLU A 412 -28.62 0.27 -1.14
N ASN A 413 -27.66 0.86 -1.85
CA ASN A 413 -26.43 0.21 -2.26
C ASN A 413 -25.33 0.38 -1.20
N SER A 414 -25.62 -0.12 0.00
CA SER A 414 -24.74 -0.03 1.16
C SER A 414 -24.87 -1.23 2.05
N PHE A 415 -23.84 -1.49 2.85
CA PHE A 415 -23.88 -2.51 3.88
C PHE A 415 -23.16 -2.04 5.13
N ARG A 416 -23.34 -2.78 6.22
CA ARG A 416 -22.69 -2.54 7.49
C ARG A 416 -22.34 -3.86 8.14
N ILE A 417 -21.29 -3.88 8.94
CA ILE A 417 -20.75 -5.10 9.53
C ILE A 417 -20.46 -4.84 11.00
N LEU A 418 -20.79 -5.79 11.86
CA LEU A 418 -20.35 -5.81 13.25
C LEU A 418 -19.54 -7.09 13.48
N SER A 419 -18.30 -6.92 13.90
CA SER A 419 -17.31 -7.99 14.03
C SER A 419 -16.67 -8.03 15.41
N PRO A 420 -17.29 -8.69 16.41
CA PRO A 420 -16.60 -9.02 17.65
C PRO A 420 -15.44 -9.99 17.40
N ARG A 421 -14.31 -9.74 18.06
CA ARG A 421 -13.07 -10.50 17.93
C ARG A 421 -12.46 -10.80 19.30
N ILE A 422 -11.92 -12.00 19.45
CA ILE A 422 -11.08 -12.43 20.57
C ILE A 422 -9.70 -12.76 20.03
N THR A 423 -8.66 -12.13 20.57
CA THR A 423 -7.28 -12.24 20.09
C THR A 423 -6.35 -12.78 21.18
N PHE A 424 -5.51 -13.73 20.80
CA PHE A 424 -4.46 -14.36 21.58
C PHE A 424 -3.11 -14.06 20.93
N PRO A 425 -2.30 -13.14 21.47
CA PRO A 425 -0.97 -12.87 20.95
C PRO A 425 -0.05 -14.08 21.15
N LEU A 426 0.74 -14.39 20.13
CA LEU A 426 1.79 -15.41 20.12
C LEU A 426 3.13 -14.74 20.45
N ASP A 427 3.22 -14.17 21.65
CA ASP A 427 4.36 -13.39 22.14
C ASP A 427 4.88 -12.37 21.09
N THR A 428 6.03 -12.60 20.46
CA THR A 428 6.61 -11.66 19.47
C THR A 428 6.43 -12.10 18.00
N TRP A 429 5.74 -13.21 17.74
CA TRP A 429 5.73 -13.88 16.43
C TRP A 429 4.40 -13.75 15.70
N GLY A 430 3.35 -13.24 16.33
CA GLY A 430 2.04 -13.12 15.69
C GLY A 430 0.86 -13.15 16.65
N GLU A 431 -0.29 -13.53 16.11
CA GLU A 431 -1.55 -13.65 16.85
C GLU A 431 -2.44 -14.77 16.29
N LEU A 432 -3.25 -15.34 17.17
CA LEU A 432 -4.38 -16.20 16.82
C LEU A 432 -5.66 -15.45 17.20
N PHE A 433 -6.65 -15.38 16.32
CA PHE A 433 -7.93 -14.78 16.67
C PHE A 433 -9.14 -15.53 16.15
N PHE A 434 -10.24 -15.36 16.88
CA PHE A 434 -11.57 -15.81 16.53
C PHE A 434 -12.43 -14.58 16.31
N MET A 435 -13.17 -14.56 15.22
CA MET A 435 -14.04 -13.45 14.85
C MET A 435 -15.37 -13.98 14.34
N TYR A 436 -16.45 -13.39 14.82
CA TYR A 436 -17.76 -13.53 14.22
C TYR A 436 -18.08 -12.20 13.54
N SER A 437 -18.69 -12.24 12.35
CA SER A 437 -19.11 -11.04 11.63
C SER A 437 -20.55 -11.18 11.20
N HIS A 438 -21.37 -10.18 11.52
CA HIS A 438 -22.74 -10.07 11.07
C HIS A 438 -22.89 -8.90 10.10
N TYR A 439 -23.45 -9.16 8.92
CA TYR A 439 -23.64 -8.21 7.84
C TYR A 439 -25.12 -7.82 7.74
N TRP A 440 -25.37 -6.52 7.60
CA TRP A 440 -26.67 -6.02 7.17
C TRP A 440 -26.51 -5.36 5.81
N TYR A 441 -27.18 -5.92 4.81
CA TYR A 441 -27.18 -5.43 3.44
C TYR A 441 -28.38 -4.54 3.17
N GLY A 442 -28.20 -3.52 2.34
CA GLY A 442 -29.31 -2.81 1.71
C GLY A 442 -29.85 -3.56 0.49
N ASP A 443 -31.05 -3.18 0.06
CA ASP A 443 -31.84 -3.94 -0.93
C ASP A 443 -31.21 -3.99 -2.33
N LYS A 444 -30.22 -3.14 -2.62
CA LYS A 444 -29.50 -3.11 -3.91
C LYS A 444 -28.10 -3.72 -3.86
N VAL A 445 -27.66 -4.20 -2.70
CA VAL A 445 -26.38 -4.89 -2.62
C VAL A 445 -26.50 -6.25 -3.33
N ARG A 446 -25.57 -6.52 -4.25
CA ARG A 446 -25.53 -7.75 -5.02
C ARG A 446 -24.12 -8.35 -4.98
N LEU A 447 -24.06 -9.68 -4.90
CA LEU A 447 -22.86 -10.42 -5.25
C LEU A 447 -22.55 -10.20 -6.73
N ARG A 448 -21.29 -10.26 -7.11
CA ARG A 448 -20.94 -10.00 -8.50
C ARG A 448 -21.26 -11.17 -9.41
N PRO A 449 -21.74 -10.89 -10.64
CA PRO A 449 -22.00 -11.93 -11.62
C PRO A 449 -20.78 -12.82 -11.84
N GLY A 450 -20.98 -14.13 -11.91
CA GLY A 450 -19.92 -15.12 -12.15
C GLY A 450 -19.17 -15.62 -10.91
N GLN A 451 -19.35 -15.00 -9.74
CA GLN A 451 -18.77 -15.52 -8.48
C GLN A 451 -19.64 -16.61 -7.82
N VAL A 452 -20.94 -16.59 -8.10
CA VAL A 452 -21.95 -17.46 -7.48
C VAL A 452 -23.06 -17.79 -8.49
N PRO A 453 -23.86 -18.84 -8.26
CA PRO A 453 -25.10 -19.05 -9.02
C PRO A 453 -25.96 -17.78 -9.05
N LEU A 454 -26.57 -17.49 -10.20
CA LEU A 454 -27.48 -16.37 -10.35
C LEU A 454 -28.55 -16.41 -9.25
N GLU A 455 -28.95 -15.24 -8.75
CA GLU A 455 -29.94 -15.07 -7.67
C GLU A 455 -29.47 -15.42 -6.24
N THR A 456 -28.20 -15.79 -6.05
CA THR A 456 -27.64 -16.03 -4.70
C THR A 456 -27.50 -14.72 -3.93
N MET A 457 -28.03 -14.69 -2.70
CA MET A 457 -27.86 -13.57 -1.78
C MET A 457 -26.54 -13.67 -1.01
N PRO A 458 -25.91 -12.53 -0.66
CA PRO A 458 -24.71 -12.54 0.18
C PRO A 458 -25.01 -13.05 1.59
N ASP A 459 -24.02 -13.71 2.20
CA ASP A 459 -24.16 -14.27 3.54
C ASP A 459 -24.16 -13.19 4.62
N SER A 460 -25.02 -13.36 5.62
CA SER A 460 -25.16 -12.42 6.72
C SER A 460 -24.31 -12.77 7.94
N ASP A 461 -23.87 -14.03 8.09
CA ASP A 461 -23.19 -14.52 9.28
C ASP A 461 -21.95 -15.33 8.92
N VAL A 462 -20.79 -14.92 9.44
CA VAL A 462 -19.52 -15.57 9.13
C VAL A 462 -18.69 -15.77 10.38
N PHE A 463 -18.12 -16.96 10.53
CA PHE A 463 -17.11 -17.27 11.53
C PHE A 463 -15.74 -17.37 10.87
N LYS A 464 -14.74 -16.75 11.50
CA LYS A 464 -13.34 -16.76 11.06
C LYS A 464 -12.45 -17.14 12.23
N LEU A 465 -11.59 -18.12 12.01
CA LEU A 465 -10.42 -18.42 12.81
C LEU A 465 -9.19 -18.07 11.98
N GLN A 466 -8.26 -17.29 12.49
CA GLN A 466 -7.06 -16.94 11.75
C GLN A 466 -5.83 -17.00 12.63
N ALA A 467 -4.80 -17.67 12.13
CA ALA A 467 -3.44 -17.46 12.58
C ALA A 467 -2.76 -16.43 11.67
N GLN A 468 -2.09 -15.47 12.28
CA GLN A 468 -1.25 -14.50 11.59
C GLN A 468 0.11 -14.48 12.25
N VAL A 469 1.17 -14.59 11.45
CA VAL A 469 2.55 -14.68 11.92
C VAL A 469 3.46 -13.73 11.17
N VAL A 470 4.49 -13.25 11.88
CA VAL A 470 5.51 -12.30 11.44
C VAL A 470 6.82 -12.75 12.06
N TRP A 471 7.88 -12.85 11.26
CA TRP A 471 9.19 -13.27 11.74
C TRP A 471 10.34 -12.54 11.06
#